data_AF-A0A8T4R268-F1
#
_entry.id   AF-A0A8T4R268-F1
#
_cell.length_a   1.000
_cell.length_b   1.000
_cell.length_c   1.000
_cell.angle_alpha   90.00
_cell.angle_beta   90.00
_cell.angle_gamma   90.00
#
_symmetry.space_group_name_H-M   'P 1'
#
loop_
_entity.id
_entity.type
_entity.pdbx_description
1 polymer ?
#
loop_
_entity_poly.entity_id
_entity_poly.type
_entity_poly.pdbx_seq_one_letter_code
_entity_poly.pdbx_strand_id
1 'polypeptide(L)'
;MAKILIYEDNESDLIERYASLTGNHNVHVRHTPSGGFGDGWYHERFRKYGFNPDNFQDGYGNPSEESADVYFLDGLNGICFYFLRDLPRDRAFVNSDSTSITKQAKEQGFNVVEEETVDEIVDRITKGIVQ
;
A
#
# COMPACT_ATOMS: atom_id res chain seq x y z
N MET A 1 2.18 11.32 -9.16
CA MET A 1 3.16 10.26 -8.85
C MET A 1 3.22 10.03 -7.35
N ALA A 2 2.92 8.82 -6.88
CA ALA A 2 2.98 8.46 -5.47
C ALA A 2 4.41 8.63 -4.89
N LYS A 3 4.57 9.14 -3.67
CA LYS A 3 5.89 9.24 -3.01
C LYS A 3 6.36 7.89 -2.48
N ILE A 4 5.46 7.12 -1.88
CA ILE A 4 5.71 5.78 -1.33
C ILE A 4 4.67 4.82 -1.89
N LEU A 5 5.12 3.61 -2.24
CA LEU A 5 4.26 2.51 -2.63
C LEU A 5 4.45 1.37 -1.64
N ILE A 6 3.37 0.87 -1.05
CA ILE A 6 3.39 -0.26 -0.12
C ILE A 6 2.48 -1.36 -0.68
N TYR A 7 3.05 -2.54 -0.85
CA TYR A 7 2.30 -3.75 -1.18
C TYR A 7 1.96 -4.50 0.10
N GLU A 8 0.68 -4.82 0.28
CA GLU A 8 0.14 -5.45 1.50
C GLU A 8 -0.61 -6.74 1.16
N ASP A 9 -0.36 -7.80 1.96
CA ASP A 9 -1.11 -9.07 1.89
C ASP A 9 -2.39 -9.04 2.72
N ASN A 10 -2.49 -8.12 3.67
CA ASN A 10 -3.48 -8.20 4.74
C ASN A 10 -4.62 -7.20 4.53
N GLU A 11 -5.55 -7.60 3.67
CA GLU A 11 -6.71 -6.83 3.18
C GLU A 11 -7.59 -6.26 4.31
N SER A 12 -7.71 -7.01 5.40
CA SER A 12 -8.77 -6.79 6.38
C SER A 12 -8.45 -5.76 7.44
N ASP A 13 -7.19 -5.37 7.64
CA ASP A 13 -6.78 -4.45 8.71
C ASP A 13 -5.93 -3.28 8.22
N LEU A 14 -5.56 -3.23 6.94
CA LEU A 14 -4.81 -2.14 6.30
C LEU A 14 -5.37 -0.76 6.68
N ILE A 15 -6.68 -0.56 6.51
CA ILE A 15 -7.34 0.72 6.79
C ILE A 15 -7.22 1.11 8.27
N GLU A 16 -7.35 0.14 9.18
CA GLU A 16 -7.26 0.40 10.62
C GLU A 16 -5.82 0.65 11.05
N ARG A 17 -4.89 -0.17 10.56
CA ARG A 17 -3.46 -0.10 10.85
C ARG A 17 -2.85 1.22 10.39
N TYR A 18 -3.32 1.77 9.28
CA TYR A 18 -2.80 3.00 8.67
C TYR A 18 -3.68 4.22 8.89
N ALA A 19 -4.65 4.15 9.81
CA ALA A 19 -5.50 5.28 10.16
C ALA A 19 -4.71 6.50 10.65
N SER A 20 -3.56 6.28 11.31
CA SER A 20 -2.65 7.34 11.79
C SER A 20 -2.12 8.25 10.68
N LEU A 21 -2.03 7.74 9.44
CA LEU A 21 -1.55 8.49 8.29
C LEU A 21 -2.56 9.52 7.79
N THR A 22 -3.84 9.32 8.11
CA THR A 22 -4.92 10.19 7.65
C THR A 22 -4.86 11.56 8.33
N GLY A 23 -5.21 12.61 7.59
CA GLY A 23 -5.14 14.01 8.05
C GLY A 23 -3.79 14.71 7.79
N ASN A 24 -2.69 13.96 7.66
CA ASN A 24 -1.38 14.51 7.29
C ASN A 24 -0.89 14.07 5.90
N HIS A 25 -1.42 12.96 5.38
CA HIS A 25 -0.99 12.37 4.12
C HIS A 25 -2.17 12.11 3.17
N ASN A 26 -1.96 12.34 1.88
CA ASN A 26 -2.88 11.91 0.83
C ASN A 26 -2.68 10.41 0.53
N VAL A 27 -3.44 9.57 1.22
CA VAL A 27 -3.33 8.11 1.13
C VAL A 27 -4.29 7.56 0.08
N HIS A 28 -3.76 6.74 -0.83
CA HIS A 28 -4.50 6.04 -1.86
C HIS A 28 -4.41 4.54 -1.62
N VAL A 29 -5.50 3.82 -1.91
CA VAL A 29 -5.53 2.37 -1.79
C VAL A 29 -6.13 1.81 -3.07
N ARG A 30 -5.44 0.85 -3.65
CA ARG A 30 -5.96 0.00 -4.71
C ARG A 30 -6.10 -1.40 -4.20
N HIS A 31 -7.28 -1.94 -4.39
CA HIS A 31 -7.57 -3.30 -4.02
C HIS A 31 -7.45 -4.22 -5.23
N THR A 32 -6.76 -5.35 -5.07
CA THR A 32 -6.86 -6.42 -6.05
C THR A 32 -8.27 -7.00 -5.99
N PRO A 33 -8.99 -7.11 -7.11
CA PRO A 33 -10.38 -7.56 -7.08
C PRO A 33 -10.43 -9.04 -6.67
N SER A 34 -10.51 -9.28 -5.36
CA SER A 34 -10.85 -10.53 -4.73
C SER A 34 -12.38 -10.51 -4.59
N GLY A 35 -13.08 -11.48 -5.18
CA GLY A 35 -14.55 -11.47 -5.28
C GLY A 35 -15.32 -11.60 -3.95
N GLY A 36 -14.81 -11.08 -2.84
CA GLY A 36 -15.28 -11.33 -1.48
C GLY A 36 -15.82 -10.11 -0.71
N PHE A 37 -15.31 -8.90 -0.96
CA PHE A 37 -15.76 -7.69 -0.24
C PHE A 37 -16.34 -6.68 -1.23
N GLY A 38 -17.56 -6.21 -0.99
CA GLY A 38 -18.17 -5.18 -1.83
C GLY A 38 -17.70 -3.78 -1.46
N ASP A 39 -17.70 -2.86 -2.41
CA ASP A 39 -17.37 -1.42 -2.29
C ASP A 39 -17.92 -0.79 -1.00
N GLY A 40 -19.14 -1.18 -0.57
CA GLY A 40 -19.78 -0.66 0.63
C GLY A 40 -18.99 -0.89 1.93
N TRP A 41 -18.31 -2.03 2.07
CA TRP A 41 -17.54 -2.36 3.28
C TRP A 41 -16.27 -1.50 3.37
N TYR A 42 -15.56 -1.34 2.25
CA TYR A 42 -14.40 -0.47 2.14
C TYR A 42 -14.78 0.99 2.38
N HIS A 43 -15.84 1.48 1.75
CA HIS A 43 -16.29 2.87 1.91
C HIS A 43 -16.67 3.21 3.35
N GLU A 44 -17.34 2.31 4.08
CA GLU A 44 -17.68 2.53 5.49
C GLU A 44 -16.42 2.64 6.36
N ARG A 45 -15.45 1.75 6.15
CA ARG A 45 -14.20 1.79 6.91
C ARG A 45 -13.34 2.99 6.58
N PHE A 46 -13.24 3.37 5.30
CA PHE A 46 -12.53 4.57 4.88
C PHE A 46 -13.05 5.79 5.64
N ARG A 47 -14.37 5.97 5.68
CA ARG A 47 -14.99 7.06 6.44
C ARG A 47 -14.72 6.95 7.95
N LYS A 48 -14.84 5.74 8.53
CA LYS A 48 -14.63 5.50 9.95
C LYS A 48 -13.21 5.89 10.40
N TYR A 49 -12.21 5.61 9.57
CA TYR A 49 -10.79 5.81 9.91
C TYR A 49 -10.17 7.06 9.25
N GLY A 50 -10.99 7.97 8.72
CA GLY A 50 -10.54 9.28 8.25
C GLY A 50 -9.92 9.31 6.84
N PHE A 51 -9.99 8.22 6.09
CA PHE A 51 -9.56 8.19 4.69
C PHE A 51 -10.57 8.91 3.80
N ASN A 52 -10.08 9.50 2.71
CA ASN A 52 -10.94 9.98 1.64
C ASN A 52 -11.51 8.78 0.84
N PRO A 53 -12.82 8.53 0.83
CA PRO A 53 -13.41 7.41 0.08
C PRO A 53 -13.11 7.45 -1.42
N ASP A 54 -12.90 8.64 -2.00
CA ASP A 54 -12.59 8.78 -3.44
C ASP A 54 -11.18 8.30 -3.80
N ASN A 55 -10.31 8.10 -2.81
CA ASN A 55 -8.96 7.57 -2.99
C ASN A 55 -8.93 6.03 -3.01
N PHE A 56 -10.06 5.37 -2.76
CA PHE A 56 -10.22 3.93 -2.93
C PHE A 56 -10.65 3.62 -4.37
N GLN A 57 -10.02 2.63 -5.00
CA GLN A 57 -10.54 2.06 -6.24
C GLN A 57 -10.25 0.56 -6.27
N ASP A 58 -11.20 -0.18 -6.81
CA ASP A 58 -11.01 -1.57 -7.17
C ASP A 58 -10.23 -1.70 -8.48
N GLY A 59 -9.28 -2.63 -8.50
CA GLY A 59 -8.50 -2.95 -9.68
C GLY A 59 -7.11 -2.34 -9.70
N TYR A 60 -6.37 -2.70 -10.75
CA TYR A 60 -4.99 -2.28 -10.95
C TYR A 60 -4.95 -0.89 -11.59
N GLY A 61 -4.72 0.13 -10.76
CA GLY A 61 -4.35 1.48 -11.20
C GLY A 61 -2.83 1.63 -11.31
N ASN A 62 -2.36 2.52 -12.19
CA ASN A 62 -0.94 2.85 -12.29
C ASN A 62 -0.56 3.91 -11.24
N PRO A 63 0.18 3.57 -10.17
CA PRO A 63 0.55 4.50 -9.10
C PRO A 63 1.43 5.67 -9.58
N SER A 64 2.03 5.57 -10.77
CA SER A 64 2.84 6.66 -11.34
C SER A 64 2.01 7.89 -11.74
N GLU A 65 0.73 7.70 -12.06
CA GLU A 65 -0.16 8.78 -12.52
C GLU A 65 -0.85 9.51 -11.36
N GLU A 66 -0.90 8.90 -10.17
CA GLU A 66 -1.68 9.41 -9.05
C GLU A 66 -0.85 10.27 -8.10
N SER A 67 -1.39 11.40 -7.65
CA SER A 67 -0.71 12.32 -6.73
C SER A 67 -0.92 11.90 -5.26
N ALA A 68 -0.29 10.80 -4.83
CA ALA A 68 -0.39 10.29 -3.46
C ALA A 68 0.89 10.53 -2.64
N ASP A 69 0.75 10.69 -1.32
CA ASP A 69 1.89 10.57 -0.41
C ASP A 69 2.21 9.09 -0.17
N VAL A 70 1.17 8.29 0.06
CA VAL A 70 1.27 6.84 0.26
C VAL A 70 0.25 6.15 -0.62
N TYR A 71 0.69 5.13 -1.35
CA TYR A 71 -0.16 4.31 -2.20
C TYR A 71 -0.07 2.86 -1.76
N PHE A 72 -1.19 2.30 -1.31
CA PHE A 72 -1.29 0.91 -0.94
C PHE A 72 -1.82 0.07 -2.12
N LEU A 73 -1.16 -1.06 -2.36
CA LEU A 73 -1.60 -2.11 -3.28
C LEU A 73 -1.96 -3.32 -2.43
N ASP A 74 -3.27 -3.50 -2.24
CA ASP A 74 -3.86 -4.41 -1.28
C ASP A 74 -4.29 -5.74 -1.93
N GLY A 75 -3.94 -6.85 -1.30
CA GLY A 75 -4.29 -8.22 -1.67
C GLY A 75 -3.21 -8.94 -2.49
N LEU A 76 -2.49 -9.85 -1.85
CA LEU A 76 -1.54 -10.75 -2.51
C LEU A 76 -2.18 -12.12 -2.73
N ASN A 77 -2.73 -12.36 -3.92
CA ASN A 77 -3.08 -13.72 -4.35
C ASN A 77 -2.04 -14.30 -5.33
N GLY A 78 -0.74 -14.16 -5.02
CA GLY A 78 0.38 -14.69 -5.84
C GLY A 78 0.60 -14.01 -7.20
N ILE A 79 -0.40 -13.30 -7.73
CA ILE A 79 -0.33 -12.47 -8.95
C ILE A 79 0.45 -11.16 -8.72
N CYS A 80 0.73 -10.82 -7.46
CA CYS A 80 1.36 -9.57 -7.04
C CYS A 80 2.71 -9.31 -7.73
N PHE A 81 3.54 -10.33 -7.95
CA PHE A 81 4.84 -10.18 -8.60
C PHE A 81 4.75 -9.76 -10.07
N TYR A 82 3.61 -10.01 -10.72
CA TYR A 82 3.36 -9.50 -12.06
C TYR A 82 3.32 -7.97 -12.07
N PHE A 83 2.82 -7.35 -11.01
CA PHE A 83 2.70 -5.90 -10.87
C PHE A 83 3.93 -5.29 -10.21
N LEU A 84 4.54 -5.99 -9.25
CA LEU A 84 5.73 -5.52 -8.53
C LEU A 84 6.88 -5.17 -9.47
N ARG A 85 7.06 -5.93 -10.55
CA ARG A 85 8.15 -5.73 -11.52
C ARG A 85 8.18 -4.32 -12.16
N ASP A 86 7.02 -3.69 -12.27
CA ASP A 86 6.82 -2.42 -12.98
C ASP A 86 6.90 -1.21 -12.02
N LEU A 87 7.16 -1.46 -10.74
CA LEU A 87 7.20 -0.42 -9.71
C LEU A 87 8.58 0.23 -9.56
N PRO A 88 8.62 1.49 -9.12
CA PRO A 88 9.86 2.17 -8.76
C PRO A 88 10.45 1.59 -7.46
N ARG A 89 11.51 0.78 -7.59
CA ARG A 89 12.13 0.03 -6.49
C ARG A 89 12.67 0.91 -5.35
N ASP A 90 13.08 2.13 -5.62
CA ASP A 90 13.65 3.08 -4.65
C ASP A 90 12.64 3.54 -3.58
N ARG A 91 11.34 3.34 -3.85
CA ARG A 91 10.24 3.82 -3.01
C ARG A 91 9.06 2.85 -2.93
N ALA A 92 9.25 1.63 -3.43
CA ALA A 92 8.31 0.53 -3.32
C ALA A 92 8.77 -0.43 -2.23
N PHE A 93 7.83 -0.79 -1.36
CA PHE A 93 8.03 -1.65 -0.20
C PHE A 93 7.03 -2.79 -0.23
N VAL A 94 7.48 -3.98 0.18
CA VAL A 94 6.64 -5.16 0.33
C VAL A 94 6.49 -5.45 1.82
N ASN A 95 5.26 -5.47 2.29
CA ASN A 95 4.89 -5.89 3.63
C ASN A 95 3.92 -7.07 3.52
N SER A 96 4.30 -8.18 4.13
CA SER A 96 3.60 -9.45 3.97
C SER A 96 3.95 -10.39 5.11
N ASP A 97 2.93 -10.97 5.73
CA ASP A 97 3.08 -12.03 6.73
C ASP A 97 3.47 -13.37 6.09
N SER A 98 3.31 -13.50 4.77
CA SER A 98 3.70 -14.69 4.01
C SER A 98 5.21 -14.77 3.79
N THR A 99 5.87 -15.71 4.48
CA THR A 99 7.32 -15.95 4.36
C THR A 99 7.75 -16.26 2.91
N SER A 100 6.90 -16.92 2.11
CA SER A 100 7.22 -17.23 0.71
C SER A 100 7.24 -15.97 -0.16
N ILE A 101 6.29 -15.07 0.02
CA ILE A 101 6.25 -13.77 -0.67
C ILE A 101 7.43 -12.91 -0.23
N THR A 102 7.66 -12.79 1.07
CA THR A 102 8.79 -12.03 1.65
C THR A 102 10.13 -12.52 1.10
N LYS A 103 10.35 -13.84 1.06
CA LYS A 103 11.56 -14.44 0.48
C LYS A 103 11.70 -14.12 -1.01
N GLN A 104 10.63 -14.30 -1.78
CA GLN A 104 10.65 -14.07 -3.22
C GLN A 104 10.83 -12.57 -3.58
N ALA A 105 10.28 -11.65 -2.78
CA ALA A 105 10.47 -10.21 -2.92
C ALA A 105 11.94 -9.82 -2.69
N LYS A 106 12.59 -10.37 -1.66
CA LYS A 106 14.03 -10.18 -1.42
C LYS A 106 14.88 -10.71 -2.57
N GLU A 107 14.59 -11.92 -3.06
CA GLU A 107 15.32 -12.53 -4.18
C GLU A 107 15.23 -11.68 -5.47
N GLN A 108 14.14 -10.93 -5.64
CA GLN A 108 13.96 -10.01 -6.77
C GLN A 108 14.51 -8.58 -6.53
N GLY A 109 15.01 -8.31 -5.32
CA GLY A 109 15.62 -7.03 -4.95
C GLY A 109 14.61 -5.92 -4.58
N PHE A 110 13.45 -6.29 -4.05
CA PHE A 110 12.51 -5.34 -3.45
C PHE A 110 12.89 -5.01 -2.01
N ASN A 111 12.49 -3.82 -1.54
CA ASN A 111 12.58 -3.50 -0.12
C ASN A 111 11.47 -4.23 0.62
N VAL A 112 11.84 -5.03 1.62
CA VAL A 112 10.89 -5.79 2.43
C VAL A 112 10.86 -5.20 3.83
N VAL A 113 9.66 -4.98 4.34
CA VAL A 113 9.40 -4.47 5.68
C VAL A 113 9.31 -5.66 6.63
N GLU A 114 10.33 -5.88 7.45
CA GLU A 114 10.36 -7.03 8.38
C GLU A 114 10.24 -6.63 9.86
N GLU A 115 10.51 -5.36 10.21
CA GLU A 115 10.55 -4.89 11.60
C GLU A 115 10.18 -3.39 11.78
N GLU A 116 10.27 -2.57 10.73
CA GLU A 116 9.86 -1.16 10.78
C GLU A 116 8.33 -1.04 10.75
N THR A 117 7.78 -0.17 11.59
CA THR A 117 6.40 0.27 11.44
C THR A 117 6.26 1.11 10.16
N VAL A 118 5.11 1.05 9.50
CA VAL A 118 4.87 1.90 8.32
C VAL A 118 4.95 3.38 8.65
N ASP A 119 4.60 3.78 9.87
CA ASP A 119 4.81 5.15 10.35
C ASP A 119 6.29 5.53 10.27
N GLU A 120 7.22 4.67 10.68
CA GLU A 120 8.67 4.92 10.55
C GLU A 120 9.12 5.00 9.08
N ILE A 121 8.55 4.18 8.20
CA ILE A 121 8.85 4.19 6.75
C ILE A 121 8.38 5.50 6.12
N VAL A 122 7.13 5.89 6.41
CA VAL A 122 6.54 7.13 5.90
C VAL A 122 7.30 8.32 6.45
N ASP A 123 7.60 8.35 7.75
CA ASP A 123 8.27 9.47 8.40
C ASP A 123 9.72 9.61 7.90
N ARG A 124 10.45 8.50 7.68
CA ARG A 124 11.78 8.49 7.04
C ARG A 124 11.76 9.09 5.64
N ILE A 125 10.80 8.67 4.81
CA ILE A 125 10.74 9.10 3.41
C ILE A 125 10.22 10.53 3.30
N THR A 126 9.24 10.91 4.11
CA THR A 126 8.69 12.27 4.13
C THR A 126 9.74 13.28 4.61
N LYS A 127 10.56 12.92 5.60
CA LYS A 127 11.69 13.76 6.06
C LYS A 127 12.85 13.78 5.06
N GLY A 128 13.10 12.70 4.33
CA GLY A 128 14.15 12.61 3.31
C GLY A 128 13.83 13.34 1.99
N ILE A 129 12.55 13.52 1.65
CA ILE A 129 12.09 14.23 0.44
C ILE A 129 12.10 15.76 0.61
N VAL A 130 12.22 16.28 1.84
CA VAL A 130 12.20 17.73 2.16
C VAL A 130 13.61 18.35 2.19
N GLN A 131 14.65 17.66 1.69
CA GLN A 131 16.00 18.23 1.55
C GLN A 131 16.31 18.69 0.13
#